data_AF-A0A9Q2FHF8-F1
#
_entry.id   AF-A0A9Q2FHF8-F1
#
_cell.length_a   1.000
_cell.length_b   1.000
_cell.length_c   1.000
_cell.angle_alpha   90.00
_cell.angle_beta   90.00
_cell.angle_gamma   90.00
#
_symmetry.space_group_name_H-M   'P 1'
#
loop_
_entity.id
_entity.type
_entity.pdbx_description
1 polymer ?
#
loop_
_entity_poly.entity_id
_entity_poly.type
_entity_poly.pdbx_seq_one_letter_code
_entity_poly.pdbx_strand_id
1 'polypeptide(L)'
;MGDFMIFPRSFLAVFALATGVITPLTALAQGAPSQTQIDGQSGQQSAQIPPQFRADAERAMRYVLPADFMPRAVSAISELQGRNIQPPNSQGLGLQDMIARASQVPGFPDVLRSHGFTPETFIIGMTTFGMTLAASNGQVPAGMPSPNPSNVALFKAHPDQVNALMQAMGNPPH
;
A
#
# COMPACT_ATOMS: atom_id res chain seq x y z
N MET A 1 -10.89 -52.70 -12.53
CA MET A 1 -10.92 -51.27 -12.16
C MET A 1 -9.74 -50.59 -12.83
N GLY A 2 -10.01 -49.48 -13.52
CA GLY A 2 -9.22 -48.96 -14.63
C GLY A 2 -7.96 -48.17 -14.28
N ASP A 3 -6.91 -48.49 -15.02
CA ASP A 3 -5.79 -47.66 -15.42
C ASP A 3 -6.23 -46.76 -16.59
N PHE A 4 -5.98 -45.45 -16.53
CA PHE A 4 -6.08 -44.57 -17.69
C PHE A 4 -4.98 -43.49 -17.64
N MET A 5 -3.89 -43.82 -18.32
CA MET A 5 -3.02 -42.92 -19.07
C MET A 5 -3.83 -41.99 -20.00
N ILE A 6 -3.31 -40.79 -20.34
CA ILE A 6 -3.33 -40.13 -21.69
C ILE A 6 -3.25 -38.58 -21.60
N PHE A 7 -2.14 -38.04 -22.14
CA PHE A 7 -1.95 -36.67 -22.66
C PHE A 7 -2.61 -36.55 -24.05
N PRO A 8 -3.10 -35.38 -24.53
CA PRO A 8 -2.29 -34.59 -25.49
C PRO A 8 -2.58 -33.06 -25.47
N ARG A 9 -1.57 -32.16 -25.55
CA ARG A 9 -1.05 -31.46 -26.76
C ARG A 9 -2.05 -31.23 -27.91
N SER A 10 -2.43 -29.97 -28.13
CA SER A 10 -2.95 -29.50 -29.43
C SER A 10 -2.39 -28.11 -29.76
N PHE A 11 -1.48 -28.09 -30.73
CA PHE A 11 -1.16 -26.94 -31.59
C PHE A 11 -2.14 -26.98 -32.77
N LEU A 12 -2.64 -25.84 -33.23
CA LEU A 12 -3.04 -25.67 -34.64
C LEU A 12 -3.07 -24.19 -35.02
N ALA A 13 -2.12 -23.83 -35.88
CA ALA A 13 -2.13 -22.61 -36.68
C ALA A 13 -3.04 -22.82 -37.90
N VAL A 14 -3.69 -21.76 -38.38
CA VAL A 14 -4.21 -21.73 -39.75
C VAL A 14 -3.99 -20.35 -40.37
N PHE A 15 -3.36 -20.41 -41.55
CA PHE A 15 -3.06 -19.35 -42.50
C PHE A 15 -4.29 -19.09 -43.38
N ALA A 16 -4.49 -17.84 -43.84
CA ALA A 16 -5.21 -17.58 -45.08
C ALA A 16 -4.75 -16.27 -45.73
N LEU A 17 -4.20 -16.39 -46.95
CA LEU A 17 -3.85 -15.33 -47.88
C LEU A 17 -5.03 -15.01 -48.80
N ALA A 18 -5.23 -13.75 -49.17
CA ALA A 18 -5.94 -13.37 -50.40
C ALA A 18 -5.49 -11.99 -50.92
N THR A 19 -5.04 -11.99 -52.18
CA THR A 19 -4.60 -10.88 -53.05
C THR A 19 -5.77 -10.12 -53.69
N GLY A 20 -5.60 -8.81 -53.97
CA GLY A 20 -6.45 -8.13 -54.97
C GLY A 20 -6.32 -6.61 -55.11
N VAL A 21 -5.74 -6.19 -56.25
CA VAL A 21 -6.00 -5.00 -57.11
C VAL A 21 -5.70 -3.54 -56.69
N ILE A 22 -5.42 -2.74 -57.73
CA ILE A 22 -4.66 -1.48 -57.83
C ILE A 22 -5.60 -0.35 -58.26
N THR A 23 -5.50 0.87 -57.69
CA THR A 23 -5.36 2.20 -58.37
C THR A 23 -5.62 3.40 -57.44
N PRO A 24 -5.00 4.58 -57.69
CA PRO A 24 -4.90 5.68 -56.74
C PRO A 24 -5.95 6.78 -56.98
N LEU A 25 -6.59 7.27 -55.91
CA LEU A 25 -7.37 8.50 -55.94
C LEU A 25 -6.68 9.56 -55.07
N THR A 26 -5.98 10.49 -55.74
CA THR A 26 -5.56 11.77 -55.17
C THR A 26 -6.79 12.60 -54.85
N ALA A 27 -7.14 12.74 -53.57
CA ALA A 27 -8.04 13.77 -53.09
C ALA A 27 -7.24 14.69 -52.14
N LEU A 28 -6.97 15.90 -52.62
CA LEU A 28 -6.44 16.99 -51.81
C LEU A 28 -7.47 17.41 -50.75
N ALA A 29 -7.02 17.30 -49.49
CA ALA A 29 -7.19 18.25 -48.39
C ALA A 29 -8.49 19.08 -48.32
N GLN A 30 -9.28 18.84 -47.27
CA GLN A 30 -9.95 19.90 -46.50
C GLN A 30 -10.08 19.43 -45.05
N GLY A 31 -9.58 20.27 -44.16
CA GLY A 31 -9.10 19.89 -42.85
C GLY A 31 -10.16 19.60 -41.80
N ALA A 32 -9.83 18.62 -40.97
CA ALA A 32 -10.16 18.59 -39.56
C ALA A 32 -9.07 17.73 -38.89
N PRO A 33 -8.16 18.28 -38.06
CA PRO A 33 -7.32 17.44 -37.23
C PRO A 33 -8.19 16.87 -36.11
N SER A 34 -8.84 15.74 -36.38
CA SER A 34 -9.20 14.81 -35.32
C SER A 34 -7.90 14.23 -34.78
N GLN A 35 -7.29 14.93 -33.82
CA GLN A 35 -6.24 14.38 -32.97
C GLN A 35 -6.88 13.32 -32.07
N THR A 36 -7.04 12.12 -32.63
CA THR A 36 -7.11 10.90 -31.83
C THR A 36 -5.69 10.34 -31.80
N GLN A 37 -4.80 11.04 -31.10
CA GLN A 37 -3.49 10.50 -30.73
C GLN A 37 -3.70 9.59 -29.53
N ILE A 38 -3.98 8.32 -29.82
CA ILE A 38 -3.81 7.22 -28.88
C ILE A 38 -2.48 6.58 -29.28
N ASP A 39 -1.38 7.14 -28.79
CA ASP A 39 -0.07 6.49 -28.84
C ASP A 39 0.57 6.71 -27.47
N GLY A 40 0.84 5.60 -26.79
CA GLY A 40 1.27 5.59 -25.41
C GLY A 40 2.70 6.08 -25.26
N GLN A 41 2.91 6.98 -24.32
CA GLN A 41 4.22 7.23 -23.72
C GLN A 41 4.03 7.84 -22.33
N SER A 42 4.04 6.95 -21.33
CA SER A 42 4.87 7.08 -20.13
C SER A 42 5.06 8.50 -19.57
N GLY A 43 3.97 9.13 -19.16
CA GLY A 43 4.04 10.09 -18.07
C GLY A 43 4.15 9.31 -16.77
N GLN A 44 5.38 8.91 -16.38
CA GLN A 44 5.70 8.80 -14.96
C GLN A 44 5.48 10.21 -14.38
N GLN A 45 4.23 10.57 -14.10
CA GLN A 45 3.94 11.53 -13.05
C GLN A 45 4.52 10.85 -11.81
N SER A 46 5.77 11.18 -11.50
CA SER A 46 6.23 11.27 -10.13
C SER A 46 5.15 12.07 -9.42
N ALA A 47 4.18 11.36 -8.84
CA ALA A 47 3.11 11.93 -8.06
C ALA A 47 3.85 12.75 -7.00
N GLN A 48 3.85 14.07 -7.17
CA GLN A 48 4.60 14.95 -6.32
C GLN A 48 3.95 14.83 -4.95
N ILE A 49 4.55 14.01 -4.09
CA ILE A 49 4.07 13.77 -2.73
C ILE A 49 3.91 15.16 -2.10
N PRO A 50 2.70 15.55 -1.65
CA PRO A 50 2.52 16.86 -1.09
C PRO A 50 3.50 17.06 0.09
N PRO A 51 4.06 18.26 0.28
CA PRO A 51 5.16 18.48 1.22
C PRO A 51 4.82 18.08 2.66
N GLN A 52 3.55 18.16 3.05
CA GLN A 52 3.06 17.68 4.35
C GLN A 52 3.27 16.17 4.54
N PHE A 53 2.91 15.36 3.55
CA PHE A 53 3.15 13.91 3.59
C PHE A 53 4.64 13.57 3.62
N ARG A 54 5.48 14.42 3.02
CA ARG A 54 6.94 14.25 3.09
C ARG A 54 7.47 14.49 4.49
N ALA A 55 7.02 15.56 5.16
CA ALA A 55 7.38 15.85 6.54
C ALA A 55 6.87 14.76 7.51
N ASP A 56 5.66 14.26 7.28
CA ASP A 56 5.08 13.15 8.04
C ASP A 56 5.89 11.85 7.86
N ALA A 57 6.28 11.54 6.62
CA ALA A 57 7.14 10.40 6.32
C ALA A 57 8.51 10.55 6.96
N GLU A 58 9.12 11.74 6.93
CA GLU A 58 10.38 12.03 7.60
C GLU A 58 10.29 11.84 9.12
N ARG A 59 9.19 12.31 9.73
CA ARG A 59 8.95 12.15 11.17
C ARG A 59 8.85 10.67 11.54
N ALA A 60 8.02 9.91 10.83
CA ALA A 60 7.82 8.50 11.14
C ALA A 60 9.05 7.64 10.76
N MET A 61 9.80 7.95 9.69
CA MET A 61 11.03 7.22 9.37
C MET A 61 12.16 7.42 10.38
N ARG A 62 12.15 8.54 11.11
CA ARG A 62 13.11 8.80 12.20
C ARG A 62 12.64 8.26 13.56
N TYR A 63 11.35 8.02 13.73
CA TYR A 63 10.78 7.55 14.99
C TYR A 63 11.36 6.18 15.38
N VAL A 64 11.74 6.03 16.65
CA VAL A 64 12.23 4.76 17.19
C VAL A 64 11.05 4.02 17.81
N LEU A 65 10.76 2.84 17.30
CA LEU A 65 9.73 1.98 17.86
C LEU A 65 10.22 1.39 19.20
N PRO A 66 9.42 1.45 20.27
CA PRO A 66 9.68 0.68 21.48
C PRO A 66 9.82 -0.82 21.16
N ALA A 67 10.68 -1.52 21.90
CA ALA A 67 10.92 -2.95 21.65
C ALA A 67 9.66 -3.81 21.81
N ASP A 68 8.77 -3.37 22.70
CA ASP A 68 7.49 -3.98 23.01
C ASP A 68 6.31 -3.35 22.24
N PHE A 69 6.60 -2.55 21.20
CA PHE A 69 5.56 -1.90 20.38
C PHE A 69 4.62 -2.91 19.73
N MET A 70 5.16 -3.89 18.99
CA MET A 70 4.37 -4.85 18.22
C MET A 70 3.36 -5.65 19.08
N PRO A 71 3.75 -6.29 20.19
CA PRO A 71 2.80 -7.05 21.01
C PRO A 71 1.74 -6.17 21.68
N ARG A 72 2.09 -4.94 22.07
CA ARG A 72 1.11 -3.97 22.59
C ARG A 72 0.15 -3.49 21.51
N ALA A 73 0.67 -3.23 20.31
CA ALA A 73 -0.15 -2.78 19.17
C ALA A 73 -1.15 -3.86 18.75
N VAL A 74 -0.75 -5.14 18.71
CA VAL A 74 -1.66 -6.27 18.48
C VAL A 74 -2.78 -6.29 19.50
N SER A 75 -2.44 -6.23 20.80
CA SER A 75 -3.42 -6.24 21.89
C SER A 75 -4.40 -5.07 21.82
N ALA A 76 -3.89 -3.88 21.52
CA ALA A 76 -4.70 -2.67 21.33
C ALA A 76 -5.67 -2.81 20.14
N ILE A 77 -5.19 -3.31 19.00
CA ILE A 77 -6.02 -3.54 17.81
C ILE A 77 -7.12 -4.56 18.11
N SER A 78 -6.79 -5.69 18.74
CA SER A 78 -7.78 -6.71 19.11
C SER A 78 -8.86 -6.18 20.05
N GLU A 79 -8.50 -5.34 21.02
CA GLU A 79 -9.49 -4.73 21.91
C GLU A 79 -10.36 -3.69 21.20
N LEU A 80 -9.77 -2.85 20.34
CA LEU A 80 -10.52 -1.91 19.51
C LEU A 80 -11.54 -2.64 18.63
N GLN A 81 -11.12 -3.72 17.97
CA GLN A 81 -11.99 -4.59 17.16
C GLN A 81 -13.09 -5.24 18.00
N GLY A 82 -12.75 -5.80 19.18
CA GLY A 82 -13.71 -6.41 20.10
C GLY A 82 -14.76 -5.42 20.62
N ARG A 83 -14.44 -4.13 20.67
CA ARG A 83 -15.36 -3.03 21.02
C ARG A 83 -16.04 -2.39 19.81
N ASN A 84 -15.82 -2.92 18.60
CA ASN A 84 -16.29 -2.36 17.33
C ASN A 84 -15.84 -0.90 17.08
N ILE A 85 -14.72 -0.49 17.69
CA ILE A 85 -14.13 0.84 17.50
C ILE A 85 -13.25 0.77 16.27
N GLN A 86 -13.69 1.41 15.19
CA GLN A 86 -12.95 1.45 13.94
C GLN A 86 -12.04 2.70 13.89
N PRO A 87 -10.80 2.57 13.39
CA PRO A 87 -9.97 3.74 13.12
C PRO A 87 -10.64 4.62 12.04
N PRO A 88 -10.47 5.94 12.10
CA PRO A 88 -11.06 6.84 11.11
C PRO A 88 -10.47 6.59 9.71
N ASN A 89 -11.28 6.81 8.67
CA ASN A 89 -10.78 6.76 7.30
C ASN A 89 -9.64 7.77 7.15
N SER A 90 -8.49 7.24 6.75
CA SER A 90 -7.19 7.92 6.70
C SER A 90 -6.81 8.37 5.28
N GLN A 91 -7.64 8.10 4.28
CA GLN A 91 -7.35 8.44 2.88
C GLN A 91 -7.17 9.95 2.69
N GLY A 92 -5.98 10.36 2.27
CA GLY A 92 -5.65 11.74 1.96
C GLY A 92 -5.44 12.65 3.18
N LEU A 93 -5.43 12.12 4.40
CA LEU A 93 -5.14 12.90 5.60
C LEU A 93 -3.63 12.88 5.92
N GLY A 94 -3.10 14.04 6.32
CA GLY A 94 -1.78 14.12 6.95
C GLY A 94 -1.79 13.44 8.32
N LEU A 95 -0.59 13.14 8.84
CA LEU A 95 -0.42 12.42 10.10
C LEU A 95 -1.08 13.15 11.28
N GLN A 96 -0.96 14.48 11.32
CA GLN A 96 -1.57 15.31 12.36
C GLN A 96 -3.10 15.28 12.33
N ASP A 97 -3.71 15.36 11.14
CA ASP A 97 -5.16 15.27 10.98
C ASP A 97 -5.68 13.88 11.37
N MET A 98 -4.92 12.83 11.06
CA MET A 98 -5.22 11.47 11.49
C MET A 98 -5.23 11.35 13.02
N ILE A 99 -4.24 11.93 13.70
CA ILE A 99 -4.15 11.94 15.17
C ILE A 99 -5.34 12.69 15.77
N ALA A 100 -5.66 13.88 15.24
CA ALA A 100 -6.78 14.67 15.72
C ALA A 100 -8.11 13.91 15.57
N ARG A 101 -8.32 13.29 14.41
CA ARG A 101 -9.55 12.56 14.12
C ARG A 101 -9.69 11.28 14.93
N ALA A 102 -8.61 10.54 15.12
CA ALA A 102 -8.60 9.34 15.95
C ALA A 102 -8.84 9.68 17.43
N SER A 103 -8.33 10.82 17.90
CA SER A 103 -8.56 11.31 19.26
C SER A 103 -10.03 11.67 19.53
N GLN A 104 -10.82 11.92 18.49
CA GLN A 104 -12.25 12.21 18.59
C GLN A 104 -13.13 10.95 18.53
N VAL A 105 -12.56 9.77 18.24
CA VAL A 105 -13.33 8.53 18.21
C VAL A 105 -13.68 8.11 19.63
N PRO A 106 -14.98 7.95 19.98
CA PRO A 106 -15.39 7.56 21.31
C PRO A 106 -14.74 6.24 21.76
N GLY A 107 -14.11 6.24 22.93
CA GLY A 107 -13.45 5.07 23.51
C GLY A 107 -12.08 4.72 22.91
N PHE A 108 -11.68 5.31 21.79
CA PHE A 108 -10.38 5.03 21.17
C PHE A 108 -9.21 5.46 22.06
N PRO A 109 -9.17 6.70 22.61
CA PRO A 109 -8.07 7.11 23.49
C PRO A 109 -7.97 6.28 24.77
N ASP A 110 -9.11 5.83 25.32
CA ASP A 110 -9.14 5.03 26.55
C ASP A 110 -8.58 3.63 26.33
N VAL A 111 -8.95 2.98 25.22
CA VAL A 111 -8.37 1.69 24.85
C VAL A 111 -6.89 1.83 24.58
N LEU A 112 -6.45 2.82 23.80
CA LEU A 112 -5.01 3.02 23.59
C LEU A 112 -4.24 3.21 24.91
N ARG A 113 -4.81 3.96 25.85
CA ARG A 113 -4.19 4.22 27.14
C ARG A 113 -4.06 2.97 28.00
N SER A 114 -5.02 2.04 27.97
CA SER A 114 -4.90 0.76 28.71
C SER A 114 -3.74 -0.10 28.21
N HIS A 115 -3.33 0.08 26.95
CA HIS A 115 -2.17 -0.57 26.33
C HIS A 115 -0.90 0.28 26.35
N GLY A 116 -0.91 1.42 27.07
CA GLY A 116 0.26 2.28 27.21
C GLY A 116 0.57 3.14 25.97
N PHE A 117 -0.43 3.39 25.12
CA PHE A 117 -0.33 4.30 23.99
C PHE A 117 -1.11 5.60 24.22
N THR A 118 -0.63 6.67 23.60
CA THR A 118 -1.46 7.82 23.21
C THR A 118 -1.88 7.69 21.74
N PRO A 119 -2.96 8.36 21.29
CA PRO A 119 -3.33 8.40 19.87
C PRO A 119 -2.16 8.77 18.95
N GLU A 120 -1.36 9.75 19.37
CA GLU A 120 -0.15 10.17 18.66
C GLU A 120 0.89 9.04 18.55
N THR A 121 1.30 8.44 19.67
CA THR A 121 2.32 7.38 19.65
C THR A 121 1.88 6.13 18.90
N PHE A 122 0.59 5.79 18.97
CA PHE A 122 0.02 4.67 18.24
C PHE A 122 0.06 4.94 16.73
N ILE A 123 -0.45 6.08 16.28
CA ILE A 123 -0.50 6.42 14.85
C ILE A 123 0.91 6.57 14.27
N ILE A 124 1.79 7.35 14.92
CA ILE A 124 3.18 7.48 14.48
C ILE A 124 3.85 6.12 14.44
N GLY A 125 3.65 5.27 15.45
CA GLY A 125 4.20 3.92 15.50
C GLY A 125 3.69 3.03 14.37
N MET A 126 2.39 3.03 14.08
CA MET A 126 1.79 2.25 13.00
C MET A 126 2.25 2.73 11.62
N THR A 127 2.36 4.05 11.41
CA THR A 127 2.93 4.61 10.18
C THR A 127 4.41 4.26 10.03
N THR A 128 5.18 4.36 11.12
CA THR A 128 6.59 3.96 11.16
C THR A 128 6.74 2.48 10.82
N PHE A 129 5.84 1.64 11.35
CA PHE A 129 5.82 0.21 11.07
C PHE A 129 5.57 -0.07 9.60
N GLY A 130 4.50 0.49 9.02
CA GLY A 130 4.14 0.29 7.62
C GLY A 130 5.24 0.75 6.67
N MET A 131 5.84 1.92 6.91
CA MET A 131 6.93 2.43 6.07
C MET A 131 8.23 1.63 6.25
N THR A 132 8.56 1.17 7.47
CA THR A 132 9.77 0.35 7.70
C THR A 132 9.63 -0.99 7.00
N LEU A 133 8.42 -1.56 7.02
CA LEU A 133 8.09 -2.78 6.29
C LEU A 133 8.18 -2.56 4.77
N ALA A 134 7.57 -1.50 4.25
CA ALA A 134 7.66 -1.16 2.82
C ALA A 134 9.12 -0.96 2.39
N ALA A 135 9.93 -0.25 3.19
CA ALA A 135 11.34 -0.03 2.93
C ALA A 135 12.13 -1.35 2.93
N SER A 136 11.86 -2.23 3.89
CA SER A 136 12.48 -3.55 3.98
C SER A 136 12.13 -4.45 2.79
N ASN A 137 10.97 -4.24 2.17
CA ASN A 137 10.52 -4.93 0.95
C ASN A 137 10.90 -4.19 -0.35
N GLY A 138 11.64 -3.08 -0.27
CA GLY A 138 12.03 -2.29 -1.46
C GLY A 138 10.86 -1.52 -2.11
N GLN A 139 9.78 -1.28 -1.39
CA GLN A 139 8.54 -0.65 -1.88
C GLN A 139 8.42 0.85 -1.52
N VAL A 140 9.50 1.48 -1.06
CA VAL A 140 9.50 2.93 -0.78
C VAL A 140 9.75 3.73 -2.06
N PRO A 141 8.97 4.80 -2.33
CA PRO A 141 9.22 5.70 -3.45
C PRO A 141 10.61 6.33 -3.40
N ALA A 142 11.16 6.64 -4.57
CA ALA A 142 12.41 7.38 -4.67
C ALA A 142 12.31 8.75 -3.96
N GLY A 143 13.32 9.08 -3.16
CA GLY A 143 13.36 10.32 -2.39
C GLY A 143 12.72 10.25 -0.99
N MET A 144 12.19 9.09 -0.57
CA MET A 144 11.86 8.87 0.84
C MET A 144 13.13 8.64 1.68
N PRO A 145 13.13 9.11 2.95
CA PRO A 145 14.21 8.79 3.87
C PRO A 145 14.24 7.30 4.20
N SER A 146 15.44 6.77 4.44
CA SER A 146 15.60 5.40 4.92
C SER A 146 15.00 5.23 6.32
N PRO A 147 14.45 4.05 6.63
CA PRO A 147 13.91 3.77 7.96
C PRO A 147 15.02 3.78 9.01
N ASN A 148 14.63 4.09 10.24
CA ASN A 148 15.54 4.02 11.39
C ASN A 148 16.15 2.61 11.50
N PRO A 149 17.48 2.46 11.55
CA PRO A 149 18.14 1.15 11.57
C PRO A 149 17.76 0.32 12.80
N SER A 150 17.42 0.95 13.93
CA SER A 150 16.94 0.25 15.12
C SER A 150 15.60 -0.45 14.87
N ASN A 151 14.70 0.16 14.09
CA ASN A 151 13.42 -0.46 13.72
C ASN A 151 13.64 -1.62 12.75
N VAL A 152 14.57 -1.47 11.79
CA VAL A 152 14.94 -2.56 10.88
C VAL A 152 15.53 -3.75 11.65
N ALA A 153 16.39 -3.49 12.64
CA ALA A 153 16.95 -4.52 13.50
C ALA A 153 15.86 -5.19 14.34
N LEU A 154 14.94 -4.42 14.92
CA LEU A 154 13.79 -4.92 15.67
C LEU A 154 12.93 -5.89 14.83
N PHE A 155 12.68 -5.55 13.56
CA PHE A 155 11.83 -6.36 12.67
C PHE A 155 12.52 -7.67 12.31
N LYS A 156 13.84 -7.62 12.06
CA LYS A 156 14.64 -8.81 11.80
C LYS A 156 14.75 -9.72 13.02
N ALA A 157 14.78 -9.15 14.23
CA ALA A 157 14.84 -9.90 15.48
C ALA A 157 13.51 -10.58 15.84
N HIS A 158 12.37 -10.01 15.38
CA HIS A 158 11.03 -10.46 15.77
C HIS A 158 10.08 -10.63 14.56
N PRO A 159 10.41 -11.50 13.59
CA PRO A 159 9.59 -11.69 12.38
C PRO A 159 8.16 -12.17 12.71
N ASP A 160 7.99 -13.01 13.74
CA ASP A 160 6.67 -13.48 14.18
C ASP A 160 5.78 -12.34 14.69
N GLN A 161 6.37 -11.36 15.38
CA GLN A 161 5.62 -10.20 15.90
C GLN A 161 5.22 -9.25 14.77
N VAL A 162 6.07 -9.08 13.76
CA VAL A 162 5.75 -8.33 12.54
C VAL A 162 4.55 -8.97 11.83
N ASN A 163 4.59 -10.30 11.64
CA ASN A 163 3.50 -11.04 11.00
C ASN A 163 2.20 -10.95 11.81
N ALA A 164 2.25 -11.09 13.14
CA ALA A 164 1.08 -10.97 14.00
C ALA A 164 0.44 -9.58 13.90
N LEU A 165 1.25 -8.52 13.86
CA LEU A 165 0.73 -7.16 13.70
C LEU A 165 0.11 -6.93 12.31
N MET A 166 0.73 -7.46 11.25
CA MET A 166 0.15 -7.42 9.91
C MET A 166 -1.21 -8.14 9.85
N GLN A 167 -1.33 -9.30 10.49
CA GLN A 167 -2.58 -10.04 10.58
C GLN A 167 -3.65 -9.27 11.38
N ALA A 168 -3.28 -8.67 12.50
CA ALA A 168 -4.20 -7.85 13.31
C ALA A 168 -4.75 -6.65 12.52
N MET A 169 -3.91 -6.01 11.68
CA MET A 169 -4.35 -4.92 10.80
C MET A 169 -5.21 -5.38 9.61
N GLY A 170 -5.00 -6.61 9.13
CA GLY A 170 -5.61 -7.13 7.90
C GLY A 170 -6.81 -8.05 8.10
N ASN A 171 -7.11 -8.49 9.33
CA ASN A 171 -8.18 -9.43 9.59
C ASN A 171 -9.31 -8.79 10.42
N PRO A 172 -10.51 -8.55 9.85
CA PRO A 172 -11.72 -8.45 10.66
C PRO A 172 -11.97 -9.83 11.31
N PRO A 173 -12.37 -9.91 12.60
CA PRO A 173 -12.83 -11.17 13.15
C PRO A 173 -14.04 -11.66 12.33
N HIS A 174 -13.96 -12.89 11.81
CA HIS A 174 -15.10 -13.62 11.26
C HIS A 174 -16.05 -14.03 12.40
#